data_AF-A0A535XWW5-F1
#
_entry.id   AF-A0A535XWW5-F1
#
_cell.length_a   1.000
_cell.length_b   1.000
_cell.length_c   1.000
_cell.angle_alpha   90.00
_cell.angle_beta   90.00
_cell.angle_gamma   90.00
#
_symmetry.space_group_name_H-M   'P 1'
#
loop_
_entity.id
_entity.type
_entity.pdbx_description
1 polymer ?
#
loop_
_entity_poly.entity_id
_entity_poly.type
_entity_poly.pdbx_seq_one_letter_code
_entity_poly.pdbx_strand_id
1 'polypeptide(L)'
;MHGVQAREWRRYGFGGPPQPWEHDAQRDLDRLATSYYLEVLEQHRRAMESTEDDEAVHRIEEMFATATRHKHEIDFTLRHWATPVERARLEDRLGQLMRISRRLRAFVDASGGEDDPNPPDEAAAVA
;
A
#
# COMPACT_ATOMS: atom_id res chain seq x y z
N MET A 1 8.13 -43.48 3.65
CA MET A 1 8.11 -42.04 3.28
C MET A 1 8.58 -41.91 1.84
N HIS A 2 7.64 -41.95 0.90
CA HIS A 2 7.93 -41.97 -0.54
C HIS A 2 8.01 -40.54 -1.09
N GLY A 3 9.04 -40.28 -1.90
CA GLY A 3 9.34 -38.99 -2.49
C GLY A 3 8.21 -38.45 -3.36
N VAL A 4 7.65 -37.32 -2.95
CA VAL A 4 6.75 -36.52 -3.77
C VAL A 4 7.60 -35.49 -4.52
N GLN A 5 8.05 -35.93 -5.70
CA GLN A 5 8.13 -35.12 -6.92
C GLN A 5 9.08 -33.90 -6.95
N ALA A 6 10.37 -34.14 -6.71
CA ALA A 6 11.45 -33.26 -7.19
C ALA A 6 11.58 -33.22 -8.75
N ARG A 7 10.69 -33.89 -9.50
CA ARG A 7 10.80 -34.11 -10.96
C ARG A 7 9.91 -33.22 -11.84
N GLU A 8 8.96 -32.46 -11.31
CA GLU A 8 8.11 -31.56 -12.12
C GLU A 8 8.58 -30.09 -12.18
N TRP A 9 9.63 -29.73 -11.43
CA TRP A 9 10.17 -28.36 -11.41
C TRP A 9 10.87 -27.93 -12.72
N ARG A 10 11.12 -28.87 -13.63
CA ARG A 10 11.64 -28.58 -14.97
C ARG A 10 10.48 -28.50 -15.97
N ARG A 11 9.77 -27.35 -16.04
CA ARG A 11 9.28 -26.91 -17.37
C ARG A 11 8.77 -25.48 -17.57
N TYR A 12 8.57 -24.64 -16.56
CA TYR A 12 8.03 -23.30 -16.82
C TYR A 12 8.67 -22.21 -15.96
N GLY A 13 9.62 -21.49 -16.57
CA GLY A 13 9.77 -20.03 -16.50
C GLY A 13 10.12 -19.37 -15.16
N PHE A 14 11.37 -18.91 -15.06
CA PHE A 14 11.84 -17.77 -14.24
C PHE A 14 11.50 -17.80 -12.74
N GLY A 15 12.54 -18.03 -11.92
CA GLY A 15 12.51 -17.65 -10.49
C GLY A 15 13.08 -18.64 -9.49
N GLY A 16 13.52 -19.84 -9.92
CA GLY A 16 14.06 -20.85 -9.00
C GLY A 16 12.97 -21.63 -8.25
N PRO A 17 13.34 -22.68 -7.48
CA PRO A 17 12.36 -23.44 -6.70
C PRO A 17 11.78 -22.58 -5.57
N PRO A 18 10.51 -22.78 -5.17
CA PRO A 18 9.94 -22.17 -3.98
C PRO A 18 10.74 -22.57 -2.75
N GLN A 19 10.99 -21.58 -1.89
CA GLN A 19 11.73 -21.76 -0.65
C GLN A 19 10.81 -21.42 0.53
N PRO A 20 10.96 -22.10 1.68
CA PRO A 20 10.28 -21.71 2.90
C PRO A 20 10.71 -20.30 3.31
N TRP A 21 9.82 -19.55 3.95
CA TRP A 21 10.19 -18.26 4.54
C TRP A 21 11.26 -18.44 5.61
N GLU A 22 12.16 -17.46 5.72
CA GLU A 22 13.08 -17.42 6.86
C GLU A 22 12.28 -17.22 8.15
N HIS A 23 12.83 -17.68 9.28
CA HIS A 23 12.18 -17.50 10.58
C HIS A 23 11.92 -16.01 10.82
N ASP A 24 10.71 -15.70 11.31
CA ASP A 24 10.16 -14.36 11.53
C ASP A 24 9.96 -13.45 10.30
N ALA A 25 10.69 -13.65 9.19
CA ALA A 25 10.56 -12.83 7.98
C ALA A 25 9.12 -12.80 7.42
N GLN A 26 8.45 -13.95 7.37
CA GLN A 26 7.04 -14.02 6.92
C GLN A 26 6.13 -13.16 7.81
N ARG A 27 6.35 -13.20 9.12
CA ARG A 27 5.55 -12.48 10.12
C ARG A 27 5.81 -10.98 10.07
N ASP A 28 7.06 -10.58 9.89
CA ASP A 28 7.44 -9.18 9.79
C ASP A 28 6.88 -8.54 8.51
N LEU A 29 6.94 -9.25 7.38
CA LEU A 29 6.33 -8.80 6.13
C LEU A 29 4.81 -8.72 6.22
N ASP A 30 4.16 -9.70 6.85
CA ASP A 30 2.71 -9.67 7.10
C ASP A 30 2.30 -8.48 7.97
N ARG A 31 3.05 -8.24 9.05
CA ARG A 31 2.82 -7.11 9.95
C ARG A 31 2.97 -5.79 9.21
N LEU A 32 4.02 -5.65 8.40
CA LEU A 32 4.28 -4.44 7.62
C LEU A 32 3.18 -4.20 6.57
N ALA A 33 2.79 -5.24 5.82
CA ALA A 33 1.70 -5.19 4.85
C ALA A 33 0.39 -4.72 5.51
N THR A 34 0.09 -5.30 6.68
CA THR A 34 -1.10 -4.98 7.45
C THR A 34 -1.06 -3.54 7.95
N SER A 35 0.07 -3.06 8.46
CA SER A 35 0.23 -1.67 8.90
C SER A 35 -0.03 -0.68 7.76
N TYR A 36 0.59 -0.87 6.59
CA TYR A 36 0.36 0.03 5.45
C TYR A 36 -1.08 -0.04 4.94
N TYR A 37 -1.71 -1.21 4.94
CA TYR A 37 -3.09 -1.33 4.50
C TYR A 37 -4.08 -0.67 5.47
N LEU A 38 -3.85 -0.76 6.78
CA LEU A 38 -4.63 -0.03 7.78
C LEU A 38 -4.49 1.48 7.61
N GLU A 39 -3.29 1.98 7.31
CA GLU A 39 -3.10 3.39 6.96
C GLU A 39 -3.88 3.76 5.70
N VAL A 40 -3.87 2.93 4.65
CA VAL A 40 -4.66 3.15 3.43
C VAL A 40 -6.15 3.26 3.75
N LEU A 41 -6.71 2.35 4.55
CA LEU A 41 -8.13 2.38 4.94
C LEU A 41 -8.49 3.68 5.66
N GLU A 42 -7.65 4.10 6.62
CA GLU A 42 -7.91 5.33 7.37
C GLU A 42 -7.78 6.58 6.50
N GLN A 43 -6.76 6.65 5.65
CA GLN A 43 -6.57 7.82 4.77
C GLN A 43 -7.61 7.87 3.64
N HIS A 44 -8.06 6.72 3.12
CA HIS A 44 -9.16 6.66 2.14
C HIS A 44 -10.44 7.24 2.74
N ARG A 45 -10.82 6.79 3.94
CA ARG A 45 -11.99 7.32 4.66
C ARG A 45 -11.91 8.85 4.81
N ARG A 46 -10.78 9.37 5.30
CA ARG A 46 -10.57 10.82 5.46
C ARG A 46 -10.59 11.58 4.14
N ALA A 47 -9.93 11.04 3.11
CA ALA A 47 -9.88 11.67 1.80
C ALA A 47 -11.29 11.81 1.20
N MET A 48 -12.10 10.76 1.29
CA MET A 48 -13.49 10.75 0.85
C MET A 48 -14.39 11.69 1.65
N GLU A 49 -14.12 11.90 2.95
CA GLU A 49 -14.83 12.88 3.78
C GLU A 49 -14.42 14.33 3.47
N SER A 50 -13.24 14.54 2.88
CA SER A 50 -12.65 15.88 2.68
C SER A 50 -12.81 16.48 1.28
N THR A 51 -13.30 15.71 0.30
CA THR A 51 -13.37 16.16 -1.09
C THR A 51 -14.77 16.02 -1.68
N GLU A 52 -15.22 17.07 -2.36
CA GLU A 52 -16.44 17.06 -3.19
C GLU A 52 -16.11 17.02 -4.69
N ASP A 53 -14.82 17.05 -5.05
CA ASP A 53 -14.35 16.95 -6.44
C ASP A 53 -14.43 15.51 -6.96
N ASP A 54 -15.28 15.29 -7.96
CA ASP A 54 -15.48 14.00 -8.64
C ASP A 54 -14.18 13.42 -9.24
N GLU A 55 -13.27 14.26 -9.75
CA GLU A 55 -11.98 13.79 -10.29
C GLU A 55 -11.06 13.33 -9.15
N ALA A 56 -11.04 14.05 -8.03
CA ALA A 56 -10.34 13.63 -6.84
C ALA A 56 -10.91 12.32 -6.29
N VAL A 57 -12.23 12.18 -6.19
CA VAL A 57 -12.91 10.94 -5.78
C VAL A 57 -12.47 9.77 -6.66
N HIS A 58 -12.51 9.95 -7.99
CA HIS A 58 -12.09 8.90 -8.90
C HIS A 58 -10.64 8.45 -8.67
N ARG A 59 -9.71 9.40 -8.53
CA ARG A 59 -8.29 9.11 -8.26
C ARG A 59 -8.08 8.41 -6.91
N ILE A 60 -8.83 8.79 -5.88
CA ILE A 60 -8.79 8.14 -4.55
C ILE A 60 -9.25 6.69 -4.65
N GLU A 61 -10.36 6.44 -5.32
CA GLU A 61 -10.90 5.10 -5.55
C GLU A 61 -9.95 4.22 -6.35
N GLU A 62 -9.31 4.75 -7.41
CA GLU A 62 -8.29 4.02 -8.17
C GLU A 62 -7.08 3.61 -7.30
N MET A 63 -6.59 4.52 -6.47
CA MET A 63 -5.52 4.24 -5.52
C MET A 63 -5.94 3.16 -4.50
N PHE A 64 -7.16 3.26 -3.97
CA PHE A 64 -7.70 2.32 -3.00
C PHE A 64 -7.90 0.92 -3.58
N ALA A 65 -8.46 0.82 -4.78
CA ALA A 65 -8.62 -0.44 -5.50
C ALA A 65 -7.26 -1.11 -5.76
N THR A 66 -6.26 -0.31 -6.16
CA THR A 66 -4.89 -0.78 -6.39
C THR A 66 -4.24 -1.29 -5.10
N ALA A 67 -4.36 -0.55 -3.99
CA ALA A 67 -3.86 -0.97 -2.69
C ALA A 67 -4.52 -2.27 -2.19
N THR A 68 -5.84 -2.39 -2.35
CA THR A 68 -6.60 -3.60 -2.00
C THR A 68 -6.10 -4.81 -2.78
N ARG A 69 -5.89 -4.65 -4.09
CA ARG A 69 -5.30 -5.70 -4.93
C ARG A 69 -3.91 -6.10 -4.45
N HIS A 70 -3.03 -5.13 -4.17
CA HIS A 70 -1.69 -5.44 -3.67
C HIS A 70 -1.72 -6.15 -2.32
N LYS A 71 -2.60 -5.75 -1.39
CA LYS A 71 -2.78 -6.44 -0.11
C LYS A 71 -3.16 -7.91 -0.30
N HIS A 72 -4.13 -8.19 -1.16
CA HIS A 72 -4.53 -9.56 -1.46
C HIS A 72 -3.40 -10.38 -2.09
N GLU A 73 -2.64 -9.80 -3.03
CA GLU A 73 -1.51 -10.47 -3.67
C GLU A 73 -0.38 -10.76 -2.66
N ILE A 74 -0.08 -9.83 -1.75
CA ILE A 74 0.87 -10.03 -0.66
C ILE A 74 0.42 -11.16 0.27
N ASP A 75 -0.82 -11.13 0.74
CA ASP A 75 -1.38 -12.14 1.65
C ASP A 75 -1.37 -13.52 1.02
N PHE A 76 -1.69 -13.60 -0.27
CA PHE A 76 -1.64 -14.85 -1.02
C PHE A 76 -0.22 -15.42 -1.06
N THR A 77 0.77 -14.59 -1.39
CA THR A 77 2.16 -15.03 -1.44
C THR A 77 2.68 -15.43 -0.06
N LEU A 78 2.35 -14.70 1.01
CA LEU A 78 2.80 -15.02 2.37
C LEU A 78 2.25 -16.34 2.91
N ARG A 79 1.09 -16.81 2.46
CA ARG A 79 0.50 -18.09 2.91
C ARG A 79 1.22 -19.34 2.39
N HIS A 80 2.08 -19.20 1.38
CA HIS A 80 2.70 -20.32 0.67
C HIS A 80 4.22 -20.18 0.65
N TRP A 81 4.94 -21.26 0.34
CA TRP A 81 6.35 -21.13 -0.05
C TRP A 81 6.44 -20.32 -1.34
N ALA A 82 7.44 -19.44 -1.41
CA ALA A 82 7.59 -18.49 -2.51
C ALA A 82 8.92 -18.69 -3.23
N THR A 83 8.88 -18.63 -4.55
CA THR A 83 10.07 -18.51 -5.41
C THR A 83 10.76 -17.16 -5.17
N PRO A 84 12.08 -17.05 -5.39
CA PRO A 84 12.81 -15.78 -5.40
C PRO A 84 12.12 -14.65 -6.19
N VAL A 85 11.50 -14.94 -7.34
CA VAL A 85 10.78 -13.92 -8.13
C VAL A 85 9.48 -13.49 -7.45
N GLU A 86 8.73 -14.41 -6.84
CA GLU A 86 7.54 -14.05 -6.07
C GLU A 86 7.89 -13.22 -4.83
N ARG A 87 9.03 -13.50 -4.19
CA ARG A 87 9.56 -12.69 -3.09
C ARG A 87 9.89 -11.27 -3.54
N ALA A 88 10.64 -11.11 -4.63
CA ALA A 88 10.95 -9.80 -5.18
C ALA A 88 9.68 -9.02 -5.58
N ARG A 89 8.67 -9.69 -6.15
CA ARG A 89 7.38 -9.07 -6.47
C ARG A 89 6.60 -8.68 -5.22
N LEU A 90 6.65 -9.49 -4.16
CA LEU A 90 6.04 -9.16 -2.87
C LEU A 90 6.68 -7.91 -2.25
N GLU A 91 8.02 -7.81 -2.28
CA GLU A 91 8.74 -6.63 -1.79
C GLU A 91 8.39 -5.38 -2.61
N ASP A 92 8.32 -5.49 -3.93
CA ASP A 92 7.90 -4.38 -4.79
C ASP A 92 6.46 -3.94 -4.47
N ARG A 93 5.52 -4.89 -4.31
CA ARG A 93 4.13 -4.60 -3.92
C ARG A 93 4.03 -3.95 -2.54
N LEU A 94 4.85 -4.38 -1.57
CA LEU A 94 4.95 -3.72 -0.27
C LEU A 94 5.39 -2.26 -0.43
N GLY A 95 6.40 -2.02 -1.28
CA GLY A 95 6.84 -0.68 -1.64
C GLY A 95 5.74 0.16 -2.31
N GLN A 96 4.96 -0.44 -3.21
CA GLN A 96 3.81 0.22 -3.84
C GLN A 96 2.72 0.56 -2.82
N LEU A 97 2.39 -0.37 -1.92
CA LEU A 97 1.40 -0.16 -0.87
C LEU A 97 1.80 0.99 0.08
N MET A 98 3.08 1.05 0.47
CA MET A 98 3.64 2.17 1.24
C MET A 98 3.53 3.50 0.49
N ARG A 99 3.83 3.53 -0.82
CA ARG A 99 3.73 4.76 -1.62
C ARG A 99 2.28 5.23 -1.75
N ILE A 100 1.33 4.31 -1.91
CA ILE A 100 -0.10 4.62 -1.92
C ILE A 100 -0.53 5.20 -0.57
N SER A 101 -0.15 4.59 0.56
CA SER A 101 -0.50 5.10 1.90
C SER A 101 0.01 6.53 2.11
N ARG A 102 1.25 6.82 1.68
CA ARG A 102 1.82 8.18 1.73
C ARG A 102 1.12 9.16 0.81
N ARG A 103 0.72 8.74 -0.40
CA ARG A 103 0.05 9.61 -1.37
C ARG A 103 -1.37 9.98 -0.91
N LEU A 104 -2.10 9.02 -0.34
CA LEU A 104 -3.40 9.29 0.29
C LEU A 104 -3.26 10.24 1.49
N ARG A 105 -2.24 10.05 2.33
CA ARG A 105 -1.94 11.00 3.43
C ARG A 105 -1.66 12.41 2.92
N ALA A 106 -0.79 12.54 1.92
CA ALA A 106 -0.47 13.84 1.34
C ALA A 106 -1.68 14.52 0.68
N PHE A 107 -2.62 13.74 0.14
CA PHE A 107 -3.90 14.26 -0.36
C PHE A 107 -4.73 14.86 0.79
N VAL A 108 -4.93 14.10 1.87
CA VAL A 108 -5.66 14.56 3.06
C VAL A 108 -5.02 15.81 3.66
N ASP A 109 -3.70 15.83 3.79
CA ASP A 109 -2.95 16.97 4.32
C ASP A 109 -3.10 18.23 3.45
N ALA A 110 -3.20 18.07 2.12
CA ALA A 110 -3.40 19.17 1.19
C ALA A 110 -4.84 19.70 1.21
N SER A 111 -5.84 18.82 1.35
CA SER A 111 -7.26 19.18 1.45
C SER A 111 -7.62 19.83 2.79
N GLY A 112 -6.86 19.56 3.86
CA GLY A 112 -7.04 20.18 5.17
C GLY A 112 -6.33 21.53 5.38
N GLY A 113 -5.70 22.09 4.34
CA GLY A 113 -4.85 23.27 4.41
C GLY A 113 -5.52 24.63 4.17
N GLU A 114 -6.85 24.71 4.09
CA GLU A 114 -7.61 25.98 4.04
C GLU A 114 -7.95 26.49 5.44
N ASP A 115 -6.94 26.89 6.20
CA ASP A 115 -7.07 27.78 7.36
C ASP A 115 -5.71 28.44 7.62
N ASP A 116 -5.22 29.22 6.65
CA ASP A 116 -4.26 30.27 6.95
C ASP A 116 -5.10 31.44 7.47
N PRO A 117 -5.05 31.78 8.78
CA PRO A 117 -5.81 32.91 9.30
C PRO A 117 -5.30 34.16 8.61
N ASN A 118 -6.15 34.75 7.76
CA ASN A 118 -5.95 36.08 7.20
C ASN A 118 -5.48 37.00 8.34
N PRO A 119 -4.25 37.55 8.32
CA PRO A 119 -3.84 38.48 9.36
C PRO A 119 -4.84 39.64 9.36
N PRO A 120 -5.37 40.04 10.53
CA PRO A 120 -6.42 41.04 10.59
C PRO A 120 -5.93 42.30 9.91
N ASP A 121 -6.78 42.79 9.00
CA ASP A 121 -6.68 44.07 8.32
C ASP A 121 -6.50 45.17 9.37
N GLU A 122 -5.25 45.50 9.67
CA GLU A 122 -4.90 46.55 10.61
C GLU A 122 -5.08 47.88 9.88
N ALA A 123 -6.31 48.40 10.01
CA ALA A 123 -6.69 49.82 10.01
C ALA A 123 -5.73 50.77 9.29
N ALA A 124 -6.16 51.50 8.26
CA ALA A 124 -7.08 52.63 8.47
C ALA A 124 -6.85 53.39 9.78
N ALA A 125 -5.60 53.72 10.13
CA ALA A 125 -5.29 54.60 11.26
C ALA A 125 -3.94 55.31 11.12
N VAL A 126 -3.75 56.13 10.08
CA VAL A 126 -3.01 57.39 10.25
C VAL A 126 -3.68 58.44 9.36
N ALA A 127 -4.43 59.32 10.01
CA ALA A 127 -4.86 60.62 9.49
C ALA A 127 -3.72 61.65 9.66
#